data_AF-A0A4R2RSV1-F1
#
_entry.id   AF-A0A4R2RSV1-F1
#
_cell.length_a   1.000
_cell.length_b   1.000
_cell.length_c   1.000
_cell.angle_alpha   90.00
_cell.angle_beta   90.00
_cell.angle_gamma   90.00
#
_symmetry.space_group_name_H-M   'P 1'
#
loop_
_entity.id
_entity.type
_entity.pdbx_description
1 polymer ?
#
loop_
_entity_poly.entity_id
_entity_poly.type
_entity_poly.pdbx_seq_one_letter_code
_entity_poly.pdbx_strand_id
1 'polypeptide(L)'
;MEGVTQAPETPVPELPKPTDKVFPDNHVKLFNGILDKVGLKLDRDGKARTAYSLRHTYVCLRLMEGADVYAVARNCRTSVEMIQKHYAAHIKNMISAASVNVRRAKPNARRKPQPVQFEDDDRS
;
A
#
# COMPACT_ATOMS: atom_id res chain seq x y z
N MET A 1 2.44 65.97 -23.67
CA MET A 1 3.14 65.11 -22.69
C MET A 1 2.33 63.83 -22.59
N GLU A 2 2.68 62.83 -23.39
CA GLU A 2 2.00 61.53 -23.40
C GLU A 2 2.48 60.72 -22.20
N GLY A 3 1.57 60.42 -21.28
CA GLY A 3 1.84 59.56 -20.13
C GLY A 3 1.78 58.10 -20.57
N VAL A 4 2.94 57.44 -20.62
CA VAL A 4 3.01 55.99 -20.80
C VAL A 4 2.43 55.33 -19.56
N THR A 5 1.20 54.84 -19.67
CA THR A 5 0.59 53.93 -18.70
C THR A 5 1.33 52.60 -18.76
N GLN A 6 2.30 52.42 -17.87
CA GLN A 6 2.95 51.13 -17.67
C GLN A 6 1.92 50.17 -17.07
N ALA A 7 1.55 49.14 -17.84
CA ALA A 7 0.70 48.05 -17.38
C ALA A 7 1.34 47.41 -16.13
N PRO A 8 0.54 46.96 -15.14
CA PRO A 8 1.09 46.31 -13.97
C PRO A 8 1.83 45.04 -14.42
N GLU A 9 3.15 45.05 -14.29
CA GLU A 9 3.98 43.88 -14.52
C GLU A 9 3.50 42.78 -13.57
N THR A 10 2.85 41.76 -14.13
CA THR A 10 2.43 40.59 -13.36
C THR A 10 3.67 39.99 -12.72
N PRO A 11 3.69 39.79 -11.39
CA PRO A 11 4.85 39.23 -10.73
C PRO A 11 5.14 37.86 -11.33
N VAL A 12 6.37 37.69 -11.82
CA VAL A 12 6.83 36.43 -12.40
C VAL A 12 6.72 35.36 -11.31
N PRO A 13 6.04 34.23 -11.56
CA PRO A 13 5.87 33.19 -10.54
C PRO A 13 7.24 32.58 -10.20
N GLU A 14 7.71 32.84 -8.97
CA GLU A 14 8.92 32.21 -8.45
C GLU A 14 8.69 30.71 -8.26
N LEU A 15 9.53 29.90 -8.89
CA LEU A 15 9.49 28.45 -8.74
C LEU A 15 10.06 28.04 -7.37
N PRO A 16 9.45 27.06 -6.69
CA PRO A 16 9.97 26.56 -5.43
C PRO A 16 11.34 25.90 -5.64
N LYS A 17 12.26 26.16 -4.71
CA LYS A 17 13.58 25.52 -4.67
C LYS A 17 13.44 24.08 -4.12
N PRO A 18 14.36 23.15 -4.45
CA PRO A 18 14.30 21.78 -3.94
C PRO A 18 14.28 21.64 -2.41
N THR A 19 14.78 22.65 -1.70
CA THR A 19 14.82 22.71 -0.23
C THR A 19 13.55 23.29 0.39
N ASP A 20 12.65 23.85 -0.40
CA ASP A 20 11.44 24.47 0.12
C ASP A 20 10.49 23.39 0.64
N LYS A 21 9.77 23.72 1.72
CA LYS A 21 8.83 22.79 2.34
C LYS A 21 7.70 22.51 1.36
N VAL A 22 7.45 21.22 1.11
CA VAL A 22 6.29 20.76 0.33
C VAL A 22 4.97 21.30 0.90
N PHE A 23 4.88 21.41 2.23
CA PHE A 23 3.78 22.06 2.92
C PHE A 23 4.32 23.30 3.66
N PRO A 24 4.00 24.52 3.20
CA PRO A 24 4.54 25.75 3.77
C PRO A 24 4.00 26.03 5.19
N ASP A 25 2.82 25.50 5.53
CA ASP A 25 2.16 25.68 6.82
C ASP A 25 1.61 24.33 7.36
N ASN A 26 0.89 24.36 8.46
CA ASN A 26 0.30 23.20 9.12
C ASN A 26 -0.66 22.45 8.19
N HIS A 27 -0.19 21.29 7.71
CA HIS A 27 -0.93 20.38 6.83
C HIS A 27 -2.32 20.00 7.35
N VAL A 28 -2.55 19.95 8.67
CA VAL A 28 -3.88 19.67 9.24
C VAL A 28 -4.85 20.81 8.94
N LYS A 29 -4.41 22.06 9.11
CA LYS A 29 -5.25 23.25 8.81
C LYS A 29 -5.51 23.35 7.31
N LEU A 30 -4.45 23.17 6.50
CA LEU A 30 -4.56 23.18 5.04
C LEU A 30 -5.55 22.11 4.55
N PHE A 31 -5.43 20.88 5.05
CA PHE A 31 -6.32 19.79 4.68
C PHE A 31 -7.76 20.03 5.13
N ASN A 32 -7.97 20.51 6.36
CA ASN A 32 -9.31 20.88 6.83
C ASN A 32 -9.94 21.97 5.95
N GLY A 33 -9.18 23.01 5.61
CA GLY A 33 -9.67 24.07 4.72
C GLY A 33 -10.03 23.56 3.33
N ILE A 34 -9.30 22.57 2.78
CA ILE A 34 -9.67 21.91 1.52
C ILE A 34 -10.98 21.14 1.70
N LEU A 35 -11.09 20.32 2.76
CA LEU A 35 -12.30 19.52 3.03
C LEU A 35 -13.54 20.39 3.23
N ASP A 36 -13.39 21.55 3.89
CA ASP A 36 -14.48 22.51 4.09
C ASP A 36 -14.90 23.13 2.76
N LYS A 37 -13.94 23.56 1.92
CA LYS A 37 -14.20 24.13 0.59
C LYS A 37 -14.94 23.17 -0.35
N VAL A 38 -14.61 21.88 -0.31
CA VAL A 38 -15.25 20.87 -1.17
C VAL A 38 -16.48 20.23 -0.54
N GLY A 39 -16.87 20.65 0.68
CA GLY A 39 -18.03 20.10 1.37
C GLY A 39 -17.87 18.64 1.83
N LEU A 40 -16.64 18.15 1.97
CA LEU A 40 -16.34 16.76 2.38
C LEU A 40 -15.85 16.65 3.82
N LYS A 41 -16.05 17.69 4.64
CA LYS A 41 -15.58 17.68 6.04
C LYS A 41 -16.19 16.58 6.88
N LEU A 42 -17.47 16.27 6.68
CA LEU A 42 -18.18 15.22 7.40
C LEU A 42 -18.46 14.05 6.47
N ASP A 43 -18.37 12.84 7.00
CA ASP A 43 -18.83 11.63 6.32
C ASP A 43 -20.34 11.40 6.50
N ARG A 44 -20.82 10.25 6.02
CA ARG A 44 -22.25 9.88 6.05
C ARG A 44 -22.79 9.73 7.47
N ASP A 45 -21.92 9.40 8.42
CA ASP A 45 -22.27 9.21 9.83
C ASP A 45 -22.04 10.50 10.64
N GLY A 46 -21.77 11.62 9.96
CA GLY A 46 -21.50 12.91 10.59
C GLY A 46 -20.11 12.99 11.24
N LYS A 47 -19.21 12.05 10.97
CA LYS A 47 -17.87 12.04 11.55
C LYS A 47 -16.91 12.88 10.70
N ALA A 48 -16.05 13.64 11.39
CA ALA A 48 -15.06 14.48 10.71
C ALA A 48 -14.02 13.64 9.95
N ARG A 49 -13.87 13.92 8.66
CA ARG A 49 -12.77 13.38 7.85
C ARG A 49 -11.45 14.05 8.23
N THR A 50 -10.41 13.24 8.30
CA THR A 50 -9.02 13.66 8.58
C THR A 50 -8.07 12.94 7.63
N ALA A 51 -6.77 13.24 7.71
CA ALA A 51 -5.77 12.49 6.94
C ALA A 51 -5.80 10.98 7.22
N TYR A 52 -6.30 10.57 8.40
CA TYR A 52 -6.48 9.16 8.73
C TYR A 52 -7.55 8.47 7.87
N SER A 53 -8.58 9.22 7.44
CA SER A 53 -9.57 8.75 6.47
C SER A 53 -8.91 8.36 5.15
N LEU A 54 -7.93 9.14 4.69
CA LEU A 54 -7.17 8.83 3.48
C LEU A 54 -6.32 7.56 3.66
N ARG A 55 -5.74 7.34 4.85
CA ARG A 55 -5.01 6.10 5.17
C ARG A 55 -5.93 4.89 5.07
N HIS A 56 -7.18 4.99 5.51
CA HIS A 56 -8.16 3.92 5.34
C HIS A 56 -8.42 3.62 3.85
N THR A 57 -8.67 4.65 3.05
CA THR A 57 -8.87 4.50 1.60
C THR A 57 -7.65 3.84 0.93
N TYR A 58 -6.44 4.27 1.28
CA TYR A 58 -5.19 3.68 0.77
C TYR A 58 -5.09 2.18 1.07
N VAL A 59 -5.34 1.77 2.32
CA VAL A 59 -5.27 0.34 2.70
C VAL A 59 -6.29 -0.47 1.91
N CYS A 60 -7.54 0.01 1.81
CA CYS A 60 -8.58 -0.67 1.04
C CYS A 60 -8.18 -0.83 -0.44
N LEU A 61 -7.73 0.25 -1.09
CA LEU A 61 -7.36 0.23 -2.51
C LEU A 61 -6.20 -0.72 -2.79
N ARG A 62 -5.14 -0.66 -1.99
CA ARG A 62 -3.98 -1.56 -2.17
C ARG A 62 -4.35 -3.02 -1.97
N LEU A 63 -5.19 -3.33 -0.99
CA LEU A 63 -5.67 -4.69 -0.79
C LEU A 63 -6.60 -5.15 -1.92
N MET A 64 -7.42 -4.27 -2.50
CA MET A 64 -8.26 -4.63 -3.65
C MET A 64 -7.43 -4.88 -4.92
N GLU A 65 -6.31 -4.17 -5.08
CA GLU A 65 -5.39 -4.34 -6.21
C GLU A 65 -4.50 -5.58 -6.12
N GLY A 66 -4.57 -6.37 -5.04
CA GLY A 66 -3.75 -7.58 -4.89
C GLY A 66 -2.48 -7.40 -4.06
N ALA A 67 -2.27 -6.26 -3.39
CA ALA A 67 -1.03 -6.01 -2.67
C ALA A 67 -0.88 -6.94 -1.44
N ASP A 68 0.35 -7.38 -1.20
CA ASP A 68 0.70 -8.19 -0.04
C ASP A 68 0.41 -7.43 1.28
N VAL A 69 -0.31 -8.09 2.18
CA VAL A 69 -0.77 -7.54 3.46
C VAL A 69 0.41 -7.11 4.33
N TYR A 70 1.54 -7.85 4.30
CA TYR A 70 2.73 -7.48 5.08
C TYR A 70 3.38 -6.20 4.56
N ALA A 71 3.46 -6.02 3.24
CA ALA A 71 3.95 -4.79 2.65
C ALA A 71 3.07 -3.58 3.02
N VAL A 72 1.75 -3.73 2.98
CA VAL A 72 0.82 -2.67 3.38
C VAL A 72 0.96 -2.35 4.88
N ALA A 73 1.07 -3.37 5.74
CA ALA A 73 1.26 -3.22 7.18
C ALA A 73 2.53 -2.41 7.52
N ARG A 74 3.66 -2.72 6.87
CA ARG A 74 4.93 -1.99 7.07
C ARG A 74 4.81 -0.53 6.65
N ASN A 75 4.26 -0.25 5.47
CA ASN A 75 4.08 1.11 4.97
C ASN A 75 3.18 1.95 5.88
N CYS A 76 2.09 1.35 6.36
CA CYS A 76 1.13 2.04 7.21
C CYS A 76 1.53 2.07 8.69
N ARG A 77 2.64 1.44 9.10
CA ARG A 77 3.06 1.29 10.50
C ARG A 77 1.97 0.69 11.39
N THR A 78 1.45 -0.46 11.00
CA THR A 78 0.45 -1.20 11.78
C THR A 78 0.71 -2.70 11.71
N SER A 79 -0.01 -3.49 12.51
CA SER A 79 0.13 -4.95 12.45
C SER A 79 -0.72 -5.53 11.33
N VAL A 80 -0.27 -6.68 10.81
CA VAL A 80 -1.06 -7.50 9.88
C VAL A 80 -2.40 -7.88 10.49
N GLU A 81 -2.41 -8.21 11.79
CA GLU A 81 -3.62 -8.53 12.54
C GLU A 81 -4.65 -7.39 12.50
N MET A 82 -4.21 -6.14 12.71
CA MET A 82 -5.09 -4.98 12.61
C MET A 82 -5.64 -4.80 11.20
N ILE A 83 -4.81 -5.04 10.18
CA ILE A 83 -5.30 -4.98 8.79
C ILE A 83 -6.33 -6.08 8.52
N GLN A 84 -6.07 -7.31 8.96
CA GLN A 84 -7.01 -8.42 8.80
C GLN A 84 -8.32 -8.12 9.52
N LYS A 85 -8.28 -7.65 10.77
CA LYS A 85 -9.48 -7.35 11.56
C LYS A 85 -10.37 -6.29 10.90
N HIS A 86 -9.77 -5.21 10.39
CA HIS A 86 -10.52 -4.06 9.89
C HIS A 86 -10.82 -4.10 8.39
N TYR A 87 -10.09 -4.90 7.61
CA TYR A 87 -10.21 -4.94 6.14
C TYR A 87 -10.38 -6.37 5.59
N ALA A 88 -10.69 -7.35 6.43
CA ALA A 88 -10.89 -8.76 6.04
C ALA A 88 -11.80 -8.94 4.81
N ALA A 89 -12.82 -8.09 4.65
CA ALA A 89 -13.73 -8.14 3.52
C ALA A 89 -13.00 -8.06 2.17
N HIS A 90 -11.99 -7.20 2.06
CA HIS A 90 -11.20 -7.06 0.83
C HIS A 90 -10.17 -8.18 0.66
N ILE A 91 -9.64 -8.70 1.76
CA ILE A 91 -8.65 -9.80 1.75
C ILE A 91 -9.29 -11.12 1.33
N LYS A 92 -10.53 -11.39 1.74
CA LYS A 92 -11.26 -12.62 1.36
C LYS A 92 -11.41 -12.80 -0.15
N ASN A 93 -11.48 -11.70 -0.91
CA ASN A 93 -11.54 -11.74 -2.37
C ASN A 93 -10.19 -12.09 -3.02
N MET A 94 -9.07 -11.95 -2.29
CA MET A 94 -7.74 -12.29 -2.78
C MET A 94 -7.31 -13.73 -2.48
N ILE A 95 -7.86 -14.35 -1.42
CA ILE A 95 -7.56 -15.75 -1.11
C ILE A 95 -8.33 -16.62 -2.10
N SER A 96 -7.69 -16.92 -3.23
CA SER A 96 -8.23 -17.86 -4.22
C SER A 96 -8.50 -19.22 -3.57
N ALA A 97 -9.73 -19.72 -3.68
CA ALA A 97 -10.12 -21.02 -3.14
C ALA A 97 -9.20 -22.17 -3.62
N ALA A 98 -8.58 -22.01 -4.80
CA ALA A 98 -7.60 -22.93 -5.34
C ALA A 98 -6.30 -23.02 -4.51
N SER A 99 -5.88 -21.92 -3.89
CA SER A 99 -4.68 -21.87 -3.03
C SER A 99 -4.93 -22.48 -1.63
N VAL A 100 -6.18 -22.51 -1.19
CA VAL A 100 -6.60 -23.13 0.08
C VAL A 100 -6.77 -24.64 -0.08
N ASN A 101 -7.26 -25.11 -1.24
CA ASN A 101 -7.53 -26.53 -1.48
C ASN A 101 -6.32 -27.32 -2.02
N VAL A 102 -5.09 -26.92 -1.67
CA VAL A 102 -3.89 -27.70 -2.05
C VAL A 102 -3.80 -28.93 -1.14
N ARG A 103 -4.29 -30.07 -1.62
CA ARG A 103 -4.05 -31.37 -0.98
C ARG A 103 -2.55 -31.62 -0.97
N ARG A 104 -1.96 -31.86 0.20
CA ARG A 104 -0.55 -32.30 0.31
C ARG A 104 -0.36 -33.54 -0.58
N ALA A 105 0.55 -33.46 -1.53
CA ALA A 105 0.95 -34.62 -2.32
C ALA A 105 1.46 -35.71 -1.36
N LYS A 106 0.94 -36.93 -1.51
CA LYS A 106 1.33 -38.07 -0.67
C LYS A 106 2.83 -38.32 -0.89
N PRO A 107 3.66 -38.38 0.17
CA PRO A 107 5.08 -38.63 -0.01
C PRO A 107 5.25 -39.98 -0.72
N ASN A 108 6.00 -39.96 -1.82
CA ASN A 108 6.17 -41.12 -2.69
C ASN A 108 6.82 -42.24 -1.86
N ALA A 109 6.16 -43.39 -1.76
CA ALA A 109 6.63 -44.48 -0.93
C ALA A 109 8.03 -44.91 -1.38
N ARG A 110 8.99 -44.77 -0.47
CA ARG A 110 10.35 -45.34 -0.45
C ARG A 110 10.73 -46.10 -1.74
N ARG A 111 11.55 -45.46 -2.59
CA ARG A 111 12.44 -46.20 -3.51
C ARG A 111 13.18 -47.23 -2.66
N LYS A 112 12.97 -48.53 -2.91
CA LYS A 112 13.75 -49.59 -2.28
C LYS A 112 15.23 -49.34 -2.63
N PRO A 113 16.16 -49.39 -1.66
CA PRO A 113 17.59 -49.30 -1.97
C PRO A 113 17.94 -50.49 -2.87
N GLN A 114 18.58 -50.20 -4.01
CA GLN A 114 19.14 -51.26 -4.85
C GLN A 114 20.35 -51.87 -4.13
N PRO A 115 20.54 -53.20 -4.17
CA PRO A 115 21.72 -53.82 -3.59
C PRO A 115 22.96 -53.37 -4.38
N VAL A 116 23.93 -52.81 -3.67
CA VAL A 116 25.26 -52.51 -4.20
C VAL A 116 25.99 -53.83 -4.44
N GLN A 117 26.33 -54.12 -5.69
CA GLN A 117 27.25 -55.20 -6.05
C GLN A 117 28.67 -54.71 -5.74
N PHE A 118 29.37 -55.43 -4.87
CA PHE A 118 30.80 -55.31 -4.71
C PHE A 118 31.42 -56.36 -5.63
N GLU A 119 32.06 -55.93 -6.71
CA GLU A 119 32.91 -56.80 -7.50
C GLU A 119 34.22 -56.97 -6.72
N ASP A 120 34.50 -58.20 -6.29
CA ASP A 120 35.76 -58.58 -5.66
C ASP A 120 36.86 -58.54 -6.74
N ASP A 121 37.57 -57.42 -6.79
CA ASP A 121 38.79 -57.24 -7.58
C ASP A 121 39.98 -57.70 -6.71
N ASP A 122 40.24 -59.02 -6.65
CA ASP A 122 41.52 -59.57 -6.16
C ASP A 122 41.84 -60.94 -6.82
N ARG A 123 42.64 -60.85 -7.89
CA ARG A 123 43.92 -61.58 -8.07
C ARG A 123 43.92 -63.08 -8.39
N SER A 124 44.31 -63.38 -9.63
CA SER A 124 45.59 -64.05 -9.96
C SER A 124 45.94 -63.89 -11.43
#